data_AF-A0A3S1API3-F1
#
_entry.id   AF-A0A3S1API3-F1
#
_cell.length_a   1.000
_cell.length_b   1.000
_cell.length_c   1.000
_cell.angle_alpha   90.00
_cell.angle_beta   90.00
_cell.angle_gamma   90.00
#
_symmetry.space_group_name_H-M   'P 1'
#
loop_
_entity.id
_entity.type
_entity.pdbx_description
1 polymer ?
#
loop_
_entity_poly.entity_id
_entity_poly.type
_entity_poly.pdbx_seq_one_letter_code
_entity_poly.pdbx_strand_id
1 'polypeptide(L)'
;MKLDSVSVSQSELKDTNGYLIEPVFKDSSKKHESTLVVFGTTFITIFLAEIGDKTQLSTLLMSAESHQPWVVFIGSAAALITTSLLGVLLGGWIASKLSPKTVEKSAGVMLLLISVMLFWDVFIG
;
A
#
# COMPACT_ATOMS: atom_id res chain seq x y z
N MET A 1 37.22 7.74 59.38
CA MET A 1 37.94 8.24 58.19
C MET A 1 38.26 7.01 57.34
N LYS A 2 37.72 6.78 56.14
CA LYS A 2 36.65 7.39 55.35
C LYS A 2 36.17 6.24 54.44
N LEU A 3 34.85 6.05 54.32
CA LEU A 3 34.26 5.18 53.32
C LEU A 3 34.48 5.86 51.99
N ASP A 4 35.52 5.45 51.26
CA ASP A 4 35.76 5.96 49.91
C ASP A 4 34.87 5.13 48.99
N SER A 5 33.67 5.67 48.83
CA SER A 5 32.80 5.49 47.68
C SER A 5 33.63 5.45 46.40
N VAL A 6 34.01 4.25 45.96
CA VAL A 6 34.47 4.01 44.59
C VAL A 6 33.27 4.26 43.69
N SER A 7 33.17 5.52 43.29
CA SER A 7 32.34 5.98 42.20
C SER A 7 32.78 5.18 40.99
N VAL A 8 31.95 4.23 40.58
CA VAL A 8 32.06 3.56 39.28
C VAL A 8 31.99 4.68 38.25
N SER A 9 33.17 5.11 37.80
CA SER A 9 33.32 6.17 36.83
C SER A 9 32.72 5.69 35.53
N GLN A 10 31.94 6.58 34.92
CA GLN A 10 31.36 6.54 33.58
C GLN A 10 32.42 6.47 32.46
N SER A 11 33.49 5.69 32.66
CA SER A 11 34.66 5.59 31.79
C SER A 11 34.67 4.33 30.92
N GLU A 12 33.75 3.39 31.11
CA GLU A 12 33.65 2.19 30.27
C GLU A 12 32.80 2.38 29.00
N LEU A 13 32.23 3.57 28.76
CA LEU A 13 31.41 3.85 27.57
C LEU A 13 32.12 4.75 26.55
N LYS A 14 33.45 4.61 26.41
CA LYS A 14 34.20 5.22 25.32
C LYS A 14 34.93 4.13 24.53
N ASP A 15 34.57 4.01 23.25
CA ASP A 15 35.33 3.21 22.30
C ASP A 15 36.67 3.91 21.96
N THR A 16 37.59 3.17 21.36
CA THR A 16 38.97 3.59 21.04
C THR A 16 39.08 4.82 20.13
N ASN A 17 37.96 5.31 19.56
CA ASN A 17 37.91 6.45 18.64
C ASN A 17 37.16 7.68 19.18
N GLY A 18 36.71 7.66 20.44
CA GLY A 18 36.25 8.86 21.13
C GLY A 18 34.93 9.45 20.60
N TYR A 19 34.11 8.65 19.92
CA TYR A 19 32.79 9.08 19.45
C TYR A 19 31.75 8.86 20.54
N LEU A 20 31.03 9.92 20.91
CA LEU A 20 29.82 9.81 21.71
C LEU A 20 28.75 9.18 20.81
N ILE A 21 28.46 7.91 21.06
CA ILE A 21 27.38 7.18 20.41
C ILE A 21 26.06 7.82 20.89
N GLU A 22 25.52 8.76 20.12
CA GLU A 22 24.11 9.11 20.27
C GLU A 22 23.29 7.83 20.02
N PRO A 23 22.27 7.53 20.84
CA PRO A 23 21.37 6.44 20.54
C PRO A 23 20.64 6.74 19.23
N VAL A 24 21.10 6.13 18.12
CA VAL A 24 20.44 6.14 16.79
C VAL A 24 19.05 5.49 16.83
N PHE A 25 18.68 4.87 17.96
CA PHE A 25 17.33 4.44 18.23
C PHE A 25 16.52 5.56 18.89
N LYS A 26 16.06 6.52 18.07
CA LYS A 26 14.83 7.23 18.40
C LYS A 26 13.75 6.15 18.41
N ASP A 27 13.38 5.71 19.61
CA ASP A 27 12.27 4.79 19.84
C ASP A 27 11.07 5.36 19.11
N SER A 28 10.86 4.84 17.89
CA SER A 28 9.62 4.97 17.17
C SER A 28 8.68 4.17 18.02
N SER A 29 8.14 4.84 19.04
CA SER A 29 7.22 4.29 20.01
C SER A 29 6.27 3.45 19.20
N LYS A 30 6.39 2.12 19.34
CA LYS A 30 5.42 1.19 18.79
C LYS A 30 4.14 1.50 19.54
N LYS A 31 3.43 2.50 19.05
CA LYS A 31 2.09 2.82 19.49
C LYS A 31 1.36 1.50 19.29
N HIS A 32 0.64 1.08 20.32
CA HIS A 32 -0.40 0.08 20.17
C HIS A 32 -1.42 0.72 19.21
N GLU A 33 -1.14 0.69 17.91
CA GLU A 33 -2.03 1.09 16.85
C GLU A 33 -3.20 0.14 17.03
N SER A 34 -4.23 0.66 17.70
CA SER A 34 -5.47 -0.08 17.91
C SER A 34 -5.87 -0.60 16.53
N THR A 35 -6.25 -1.87 16.42
CA THR A 35 -6.66 -2.47 15.15
C THR A 35 -7.72 -1.60 14.44
N LEU A 36 -8.51 -0.83 15.20
CA LEU A 36 -9.42 0.18 14.69
C LEU A 36 -8.76 1.36 13.98
N VAL A 37 -7.59 1.83 14.43
CA VAL A 37 -6.81 2.88 13.76
C VAL A 37 -6.19 2.34 12.47
N VAL A 38 -5.66 1.12 12.49
CA VAL A 38 -5.14 0.47 11.27
C VAL A 38 -6.26 0.22 10.26
N PHE A 39 -7.42 -0.27 10.74
CA PHE A 39 -8.61 -0.46 9.92
C PHE A 39 -9.12 0.87 9.36
N GLY A 40 -9.24 1.90 10.21
CA GLY A 40 -9.75 3.21 9.81
C GLY A 40 -8.85 3.90 8.78
N THR A 41 -7.54 3.87 8.98
CA THR A 41 -6.57 4.46 8.03
C THR A 41 -6.54 3.70 6.71
N THR A 42 -6.55 2.38 6.74
CA THR A 42 -6.61 1.54 5.53
C THR A 42 -7.94 1.74 4.78
N PHE A 43 -9.06 1.74 5.49
CA PHE A 43 -10.39 1.97 4.91
C PHE A 43 -10.48 3.35 4.27
N ILE A 44 -10.09 4.42 4.96
CA ILE A 44 -10.13 5.78 4.41
C ILE A 44 -9.22 5.89 3.18
N THR A 45 -8.01 5.31 3.24
CA THR A 45 -7.07 5.35 2.12
C THR A 45 -7.62 4.64 0.89
N ILE A 46 -8.14 3.41 1.05
CA ILE A 46 -8.72 2.64 -0.05
C ILE A 46 -10.02 3.28 -0.54
N PHE A 47 -10.89 3.74 0.37
CA PHE A 47 -12.13 4.40 0.02
C PHE A 47 -11.89 5.68 -0.79
N LEU A 48 -10.95 6.54 -0.38
CA LEU A 48 -10.59 7.72 -1.18
C LEU A 48 -9.99 7.35 -2.53
N ALA A 49 -9.20 6.26 -2.60
CA ALA A 49 -8.65 5.77 -3.86
C ALA A 49 -9.73 5.18 -4.78
N GLU A 50 -10.82 4.64 -4.23
CA GLU A 50 -11.92 4.02 -4.98
C GLU A 50 -13.14 4.92 -5.20
N ILE A 51 -13.28 6.04 -4.48
CA ILE A 51 -14.43 6.93 -4.65
C ILE A 51 -14.37 7.56 -6.05
N GLY A 52 -15.35 7.18 -6.87
CA GLY A 52 -15.44 7.63 -8.25
C GLY A 52 -14.63 6.79 -9.22
N ASP A 53 -14.29 5.54 -8.88
CA ASP A 53 -13.81 4.61 -9.90
C ASP A 53 -14.81 4.55 -11.05
N LYS A 54 -14.29 4.58 -12.29
CA LYS A 54 -15.09 4.60 -13.51
C LYS A 54 -16.03 3.41 -13.57
N THR A 55 -15.65 2.28 -12.96
CA THR A 55 -16.49 1.08 -12.85
C THR A 55 -17.73 1.31 -11.98
N GLN A 56 -17.63 2.09 -10.90
CA GLN A 56 -18.78 2.42 -10.04
C GLN A 56 -19.79 3.32 -10.76
N LEU A 57 -19.32 4.35 -11.47
CA LEU A 57 -20.19 5.22 -12.26
C LEU A 57 -20.83 4.47 -13.44
N SER A 58 -20.06 3.61 -14.13
CA SER A 58 -20.59 2.76 -15.21
C SER A 58 -21.66 1.82 -14.71
N THR A 59 -21.47 1.19 -13.53
CA THR A 59 -22.47 0.28 -12.95
C THR A 59 -23.72 1.04 -12.50
N LEU A 60 -23.56 2.24 -11.94
CA LEU A 60 -24.67 3.10 -11.53
C LEU A 60 -25.49 3.56 -12.74
N LEU A 61 -24.84 4.04 -13.81
CA LEU A 61 -25.51 4.46 -15.04
C LEU A 61 -26.24 3.29 -15.70
N MET A 62 -25.59 2.13 -15.79
CA MET A 62 -26.18 0.91 -16.37
C MET A 62 -27.37 0.41 -15.52
N SER A 63 -27.29 0.54 -14.19
CA SER A 63 -28.41 0.24 -13.30
C SER A 63 -29.53 1.27 -13.37
N ALA A 64 -29.22 2.53 -13.68
CA ALA A 64 -30.20 3.61 -13.78
C ALA A 64 -30.96 3.58 -15.12
N GLU A 65 -30.31 3.16 -16.22
CA GLU A 65 -30.97 2.95 -17.51
C GLU A 65 -31.72 1.61 -17.59
N SER A 66 -31.29 0.60 -16.84
CA SER A 66 -31.92 -0.71 -16.89
C SER A 66 -33.29 -0.70 -16.20
N HIS A 67 -34.33 -1.13 -16.93
CA HIS A 67 -35.65 -1.40 -16.36
C HIS A 67 -35.63 -2.55 -15.32
N GLN A 68 -34.52 -3.27 -15.19
CA GLN A 68 -34.32 -4.35 -14.22
C GLN A 68 -32.94 -4.23 -13.53
N PRO A 69 -32.83 -3.48 -12.42
CA PRO A 69 -31.57 -3.22 -11.73
C PRO A 69 -30.89 -4.49 -11.18
N TRP A 70 -31.67 -5.53 -10.85
CA TRP A 70 -31.18 -6.83 -10.41
C TRP A 70 -30.32 -7.55 -11.46
N VAL A 71 -30.65 -7.41 -12.75
CA VAL A 71 -29.90 -8.04 -13.84
C VAL A 71 -28.52 -7.40 -13.99
N VAL A 72 -28.46 -6.07 -13.84
CA VAL A 72 -27.20 -5.31 -13.89
C VAL A 72 -26.31 -5.69 -12.70
N PHE A 73 -26.89 -5.82 -11.51
CA PHE A 73 -26.16 -6.26 -10.32
C PHE A 73 -25.55 -7.65 -10.47
N ILE A 74 -26.34 -8.63 -10.92
CA ILE A 74 -25.85 -10.00 -11.14
C ILE A 74 -24.80 -10.01 -12.26
N GLY A 75 -25.02 -9.26 -13.34
CA GLY A 75 -24.10 -9.15 -14.46
C GLY A 75 -22.74 -8.56 -14.07
N SER A 76 -22.74 -7.43 -13.34
CA SER A 76 -21.51 -6.79 -12.87
C SER A 76 -20.79 -7.64 -11.82
N ALA A 77 -21.53 -8.27 -10.90
CA ALA A 77 -20.96 -9.21 -9.93
C ALA A 77 -20.30 -10.41 -10.62
N ALA A 78 -20.97 -11.01 -11.61
CA ALA A 78 -20.42 -12.13 -12.39
C ALA A 78 -19.18 -11.70 -13.20
N ALA A 79 -19.20 -10.51 -13.81
CA ALA A 79 -18.06 -9.96 -14.53
C ALA A 79 -16.86 -9.74 -13.59
N LEU A 80 -17.10 -9.21 -12.38
CA LEU A 80 -16.06 -8.99 -11.38
C LEU A 80 -15.44 -10.30 -10.92
N ILE A 81 -16.26 -11.30 -10.59
CA ILE A 81 -15.80 -12.63 -10.19
C ILE A 81 -14.97 -13.27 -11.30
N THR A 82 -15.48 -13.23 -12.54
CA THR A 82 -14.80 -13.82 -13.70
C THR A 82 -13.46 -13.14 -13.96
N THR A 83 -13.43 -11.81 -13.94
CA THR A 83 -12.20 -11.03 -14.16
C THR A 83 -11.19 -11.27 -13.05
N SER A 84 -11.63 -11.32 -11.79
CA SER A 84 -10.77 -11.61 -10.65
C SER A 84 -10.19 -13.02 -10.72
N LEU A 85 -11.02 -14.01 -11.08
CA LEU A 85 -10.57 -15.39 -11.25
C LEU A 85 -9.52 -15.50 -12.36
N LEU A 86 -9.77 -14.89 -13.52
CA LEU A 86 -8.79 -14.84 -14.61
C LEU A 86 -7.51 -14.12 -14.19
N GLY A 87 -7.61 -13.01 -13.47
CA GLY A 87 -6.48 -12.26 -12.94
C GLY A 87 -5.62 -13.08 -11.98
N VAL A 88 -6.24 -13.85 -11.08
CA VAL A 88 -5.52 -14.72 -10.14
C VAL A 88 -4.85 -15.89 -10.86
N LEU A 89 -5.54 -16.53 -11.82
CA LEU A 89 -4.96 -17.63 -12.60
C LEU A 89 -3.78 -17.17 -13.45
N LEU A 90 -3.94 -16.07 -14.18
CA LEU A 90 -2.89 -15.49 -15.01
C LEU A 90 -1.75 -14.95 -14.15
N GLY A 91 -2.06 -14.21 -13.09
CA GLY A 91 -1.10 -13.65 -12.15
C GLY A 91 -0.28 -14.73 -11.44
N GLY A 92 -0.93 -15.82 -10.99
CA GLY A 92 -0.27 -16.97 -10.40
C GLY A 92 0.64 -17.70 -11.39
N TRP A 93 0.20 -17.88 -12.63
CA TRP A 93 1.02 -18.47 -13.69
C TRP A 93 2.27 -17.62 -13.99
N ILE A 94 2.10 -16.31 -14.12
CA ILE A 94 3.20 -15.36 -14.32
C ILE A 94 4.15 -15.32 -13.12
N ALA A 95 3.62 -15.31 -11.89
CA ALA A 95 4.43 -15.33 -10.68
C ALA A 95 5.23 -16.63 -10.52
N SER A 96 4.74 -17.75 -11.06
CA SER A 96 5.47 -19.03 -11.05
C SER A 96 6.66 -19.06 -12.03
N LYS A 97 6.60 -18.26 -13.09
CA LYS A 97 7.62 -18.21 -14.17
C LYS A 97 8.60 -17.06 -14.00
N LEU A 98 8.20 -15.97 -13.35
CA LEU A 98 8.96 -14.72 -13.28
C LEU A 98 9.42 -14.42 -11.85
N SER A 99 10.66 -13.98 -11.70
CA SER A 99 11.19 -13.54 -10.42
C SER A 99 10.38 -12.33 -9.89
N PRO A 100 10.08 -12.24 -8.57
CA PRO A 100 9.29 -11.14 -7.98
C PRO A 100 9.77 -9.75 -8.38
N LYS A 101 11.10 -9.57 -8.50
CA LYS A 101 11.73 -8.31 -8.92
C LYS A 101 11.32 -7.86 -10.33
N THR A 102 11.07 -8.82 -11.23
CA THR A 102 10.64 -8.52 -12.61
C THR A 102 9.19 -8.07 -12.62
N VAL A 103 8.34 -8.71 -11.82
CA VAL A 103 6.92 -8.35 -11.69
C VAL A 103 6.78 -6.94 -11.11
N GLU A 104 7.50 -6.64 -10.03
CA GLU A 104 7.51 -5.33 -9.40
C GLU A 104 8.00 -4.22 -10.36
N LYS A 105 9.12 -4.47 -11.06
CA LYS A 105 9.61 -3.52 -12.07
C LYS A 105 8.61 -3.32 -13.21
N SER A 106 7.96 -4.39 -13.67
CA SER A 106 6.97 -4.31 -14.75
C SER A 106 5.72 -3.51 -14.33
N ALA A 107 5.25 -3.68 -13.10
CA ALA A 107 4.12 -2.93 -12.55
C ALA A 107 4.45 -1.43 -12.49
N GLY A 108 5.64 -1.08 -11.98
CA GLY A 108 6.10 0.31 -11.94
C GLY A 108 6.21 0.94 -13.34
N VAL A 109 6.75 0.21 -14.32
CA VAL A 109 6.85 0.68 -15.71
C VAL A 109 5.47 0.89 -16.33
N MET A 110 4.54 -0.06 -16.16
CA MET A 110 3.17 0.08 -16.64
C MET A 110 2.48 1.31 -16.04
N LEU A 111 2.65 1.54 -14.74
CA LEU A 111 2.06 2.69 -14.05
C LEU A 111 2.64 4.01 -14.57
N LEU A 112 3.95 4.07 -14.80
CA LEU A 112 4.61 5.24 -15.38
C LEU A 112 4.10 5.51 -16.81
N LEU A 113 3.97 4.47 -17.64
CA LEU A 113 3.43 4.59 -19.00
C LEU A 113 1.99 5.13 -19.00
N ILE A 114 1.11 4.58 -18.16
CA ILE A 114 -0.27 5.05 -18.02
C ILE A 114 -0.29 6.51 -17.57
N SER A 115 0.56 6.89 -16.61
CA SER A 115 0.67 8.26 -16.12
C SER A 115 1.08 9.24 -17.22
N VAL A 116 2.11 8.92 -18.02
CA VAL A 116 2.56 9.76 -19.14
C VAL A 116 1.50 9.85 -20.22
N MET A 117 0.85 8.72 -20.55
CA MET A 117 -0.21 8.69 -21.56
C MET A 117 -1.38 9.60 -21.16
N LEU A 118 -1.86 9.50 -19.92
CA LEU A 118 -2.94 10.35 -19.41
C LEU A 118 -2.52 11.83 -19.37
N PHE A 119 -1.29 12.11 -18.98
CA PHE A 119 -0.78 13.48 -18.96
C PHE A 119 -0.76 14.09 -20.38
N TRP A 120 -0.34 13.31 -21.38
CA TRP A 120 -0.34 13.76 -22.77
C TRP A 120 -1.75 13.97 -23.32
N ASP A 121 -2.67 13.05 -23.03
CA ASP A 121 -4.08 13.14 -23.45
C ASP A 121 -4.76 14.38 -22.87
N VAL A 122 -4.46 14.72 -21.61
CA VAL A 122 -4.96 15.94 -20.95
C VAL A 122 -4.40 17.23 -21.57
N PHE A 123 -3.17 17.21 -22.10
CA PHE A 123 -2.53 18.42 -22.63
C PHE A 123 -2.86 18.66 -24.12
N ILE A 124 -3.19 17.60 -24.85
CA ILE A 124 -3.50 17.65 -26.28
C ILE A 124 -5.01 17.65 -26.57
N GLY A 125 -5.83 17.18 -25.62
CA GLY A 125 -7.29 17.07 -25.68
C GLY A 125 -8.04 18.31 -25.20
#